data_AF-A0A1S9M691-F1
#
_entry.id   AF-A0A1S9M691-F1
#
_cell.length_a   1.000
_cell.length_b   1.000
_cell.length_c   1.000
_cell.angle_alpha   90.00
_cell.angle_beta   90.00
_cell.angle_gamma   90.00
#
_symmetry.space_group_name_H-M   'P 1'
#
loop_
_entity.id
_entity.type
_entity.pdbx_description
1 polymer ?
#
loop_
_entity_poly.entity_id
_entity_poly.type
_entity_poly.pdbx_seq_one_letter_code
_entity_poly.pdbx_strand_id
1 'polypeptide(L)' 'MNIRDHWDMLSPETQHWLTDNPGCVVLPRTIAEIIHKETGITPDADRHSQVSLSPEDLSFILAKAEGGPVRPK' A
#
# COMPACT_ATOMS: atom_id res chain seq x y z
N MET A 1 0.44 4.63 7.73
CA MET A 1 -0.86 4.07 7.35
C MET A 1 -0.71 2.57 7.36
N ASN A 2 -1.25 1.82 8.34
CA ASN A 2 -1.00 0.38 8.50
C ASN A 2 -1.67 -0.47 7.42
N ILE A 3 -1.19 -0.42 6.18
CA ILE A 3 -1.84 -1.05 5.02
C ILE A 3 -1.93 -2.57 5.18
N ARG A 4 -1.02 -3.16 5.94
CA ARG A 4 -1.00 -4.60 6.25
C ARG A 4 -2.28 -5.07 6.94
N ASP A 5 -2.81 -4.28 7.88
CA ASP A 5 -4.00 -4.63 8.67
C ASP A 5 -5.27 -4.59 7.82
N HIS A 6 -5.29 -3.70 6.83
CA HIS A 6 -6.42 -3.48 5.95
C HIS A 6 -6.24 -4.10 4.57
N TRP A 7 -5.17 -4.88 4.36
CA TRP A 7 -4.85 -5.49 3.06
C TRP A 7 -6.00 -6.33 2.54
N ASP A 8 -6.65 -7.10 3.42
CA ASP A 8 -7.80 -7.96 3.08
C ASP A 8 -9.06 -7.15 2.73
N MET A 9 -9.16 -5.91 3.24
CA MET A 9 -10.25 -4.98 2.92
C MET A 9 -10.04 -4.26 1.59
N LEU A 10 -8.82 -4.27 1.04
CA LEU A 10 -8.54 -3.64 -0.25
C LEU A 10 -9.16 -4.47 -1.37
N SER A 11 -9.83 -3.79 -2.31
CA SER A 11 -10.19 -4.39 -3.59
C SER A 11 -8.98 -5.07 -4.28
N PRO A 12 -9.23 -6.16 -5.02
CA PRO A 12 -8.19 -6.88 -5.75
C PRO A 12 -7.45 -5.98 -6.76
N GLU A 13 -8.12 -4.99 -7.35
CA GLU A 13 -7.46 -3.98 -8.21
C GLU A 13 -6.41 -3.17 -7.46
N THR A 14 -6.72 -2.73 -6.24
CA THR A 14 -5.80 -1.95 -5.41
C THR A 14 -4.63 -2.81 -4.93
N GLN A 15 -4.89 -4.05 -4.50
CA GLN A 15 -3.84 -5.00 -4.14
C GLN A 15 -2.90 -5.26 -5.31
N HIS A 16 -3.46 -5.46 -6.51
CA HIS A 16 -2.69 -5.70 -7.72
C HIS A 16 -1.82 -4.48 -8.07
N TRP A 17 -2.38 -3.27 -8.02
CA TRP A 17 -1.62 -2.04 -8.27
C TRP A 17 -0.43 -1.89 -7.32
N LEU A 18 -0.63 -2.19 -6.03
CA LEU A 18 0.43 -2.15 -5.01
C LEU A 18 1.52 -3.19 -5.30
N THR A 19 1.14 -4.42 -5.64
CA THR A 19 2.11 -5.47 -5.99
C THR A 19 2.82 -5.22 -7.32
N ASP A 20 2.20 -4.53 -8.26
CA ASP A 20 2.82 -4.12 -9.53
C ASP A 20 3.81 -2.95 -9.32
N ASN A 21 3.58 -2.14 -8.28
CA ASN A 21 4.39 -0.97 -7.95
C ASN A 21 4.98 -1.05 -6.52
N PRO A 22 5.78 -2.08 -6.20
CA PRO A 22 6.19 -2.35 -4.81
C PRO A 22 7.21 -1.35 -4.25
N GLY A 23 7.89 -0.60 -5.11
CA GLY A 23 8.82 0.48 -4.72
C GLY A 23 8.14 1.82 -4.45
N CYS A 24 6.81 1.90 -4.48
CA CYS A 24 6.08 3.15 -4.38
C CYS A 24 6.05 3.66 -2.93
N VAL A 25 7.01 4.51 -2.54
CA VAL A 25 7.09 5.10 -1.18
C VAL A 25 5.91 6.05 -0.89
N VAL A 26 5.44 6.74 -1.94
CA VAL A 26 4.40 7.76 -1.85
C VAL A 26 3.26 7.39 -2.78
N LEU A 27 2.10 7.07 -2.22
CA LEU A 27 0.93 6.75 -3.00
C LEU A 27 0.40 8.02 -3.69
N PRO A 28 0.09 7.94 -4.99
CA PRO A 28 -0.62 9.02 -5.66
C PRO A 28 -2.01 9.19 -5.06
N ARG A 29 -2.50 10.43 -5.02
CA ARG A 29 -3.79 10.80 -4.42
C ARG A 29 -4.94 9.88 -4.85
N THR A 30 -5.00 9.49 -6.12
CA THR A 30 -6.05 8.60 -6.63
C THR A 30 -6.08 7.25 -5.91
N ILE A 31 -4.92 6.64 -5.65
CA ILE A 31 -4.83 5.36 -4.94
C ILE A 31 -5.15 5.54 -3.46
N ALA A 32 -4.69 6.64 -2.86
CA ALA A 32 -5.02 6.98 -1.48
C ALA A 32 -6.55 7.13 -1.27
N GLU A 33 -7.24 7.82 -2.18
CA GLU A 33 -8.70 8.01 -2.12
C GLU A 33 -9.45 6.69 -2.32
N ILE A 34 -8.96 5.81 -3.21
CA ILE A 34 -9.51 4.46 -3.38
C ILE A 34 -9.35 3.68 -2.08
N ILE A 35 -8.15 3.62 -1.50
CA ILE A 35 -7.93 2.91 -0.24
C ILE A 35 -8.80 3.48 0.87
N HIS A 36 -8.94 4.81 0.96
CA HIS A 36 -9.82 5.44 1.93
C HIS A 36 -11.28 5.02 1.75
N LYS A 37 -11.77 4.98 0.51
CA LYS A 37 -13.14 4.54 0.23
C LYS A 37 -13.36 3.05 0.58
N GLU A 38 -12.37 2.20 0.34
CA GLU A 38 -12.45 0.75 0.56
C GLU A 38 -12.33 0.38 2.05
N THR A 39 -11.41 1.05 2.75
CA THR A 39 -11.03 0.68 4.13
C THR A 39 -11.64 1.60 5.18
N GLY A 40 -12.16 2.77 4.77
CA GLY A 40 -12.62 3.83 5.67
C GLY A 40 -11.48 4.55 6.42
N ILE A 41 -10.22 4.17 6.19
CA ILE A 41 -9.08 4.82 6.83
C ILE A 41 -8.83 6.13 6.08
N THR A 42 -8.80 7.24 6.78
CA THR A 42 -8.20 8.46 6.26
C THR A 42 -6.69 8.29 6.38
N PRO A 43 -5.96 8.03 5.28
CA PRO A 43 -4.52 8.12 5.36
C PRO A 43 -4.16 9.55 5.78
N ASP A 44 -3.18 9.68 6.67
CA ASP A 44 -2.61 10.98 7.03
C ASP A 44 -1.95 11.54 5.76
N ALA A 45 -2.77 12.22 4.97
CA ALA A 45 -2.35 12.84 3.74
C ALA A 45 -1.55 14.06 4.18
N ASP A 46 -0.24 14.02 4.00
CA ASP A 46 0.58 15.22 4.21
C ASP A 46 0.04 16.35 3.34
N ARG A 47 0.39 17.61 3.63
CA ARG A 47 -0.20 18.84 3.07
C ARG A 47 -0.28 18.89 1.53
N HIS A 48 0.38 17.96 0.85
CA HIS A 48 0.35 17.72 -0.59
C HIS A 48 -0.67 16.67 -1.08
N SER A 49 -1.60 16.18 -0.24
CA SER A 49 -2.52 15.07 -0.57
C SER A 49 -1.80 13.76 -0.95
N GLN A 50 -0.58 13.59 -0.46
CA GLN A 50 0.26 12.43 -0.69
C GLN A 50 0.26 11.55 0.55
N VAL A 51 0.16 10.25 0.34
CA VAL A 51 0.14 9.28 1.43
C VAL A 51 1.46 8.54 1.45
N SER A 52 2.22 8.76 2.52
CA SER A 52 3.48 8.06 2.73
C SER A 52 3.21 6.69 3.33
N LEU A 53 3.72 5.66 2.67
CA LEU A 53 3.75 4.31 3.23
C LEU A 53 4.90 4.22 4.22
N SER A 54 4.66 3.56 5.35
CA SER A 54 5.74 3.29 6.29
C SER A 54 6.70 2.27 5.68
N PRO A 55 7.97 2.21 6.11
CA PRO A 55 8.93 1.21 5.64
C PRO A 55 8.42 -0.24 5.78
N GLU A 56 7.62 -0.49 6.82
CA GLU A 56 7.00 -1.79 7.08
C GLU A 56 5.91 -2.15 6.06
N ASP A 57 5.12 -1.16 5.63
CA ASP A 57 4.09 -1.32 4.60
C ASP A 57 4.75 -1.60 3.25
N LEU A 58 5.82 -0.87 2.92
CA LEU A 58 6.61 -1.09 1.71
C LEU A 58 7.21 -2.50 1.69
N SER A 59 7.82 -2.92 2.80
CA SER A 59 8.41 -4.25 2.92
C SER A 59 7.35 -5.35 2.76
N PHE A 60 6.13 -5.11 3.26
CA PHE A 60 5.02 -6.04 3.09
C PHE A 60 4.55 -6.10 1.63
N ILE A 61 4.35 -4.96 0.97
CA ILE A 61 3.95 -4.89 -0.44
C ILE A 61 5.02 -5.55 -1.33
N LEU A 62 6.31 -5.28 -1.08
CA LEU A 62 7.44 -5.96 -1.74
C LEU A 62 7.36 -7.47 -1.57
N ALA A 63 7.17 -7.97 -0.35
CA ALA A 63 7.04 -9.40 -0.09
C ALA A 63 5.83 -10.04 -0.81
N LYS A 64 4.73 -9.28 -0.98
CA LYS A 64 3.54 -9.73 -1.74
C LYS A 64 3.80 -9.72 -3.24
N ALA A 65 4.53 -8.73 -3.75
CA ALA A 65 4.91 -8.61 -5.15
C ALA A 65 5.89 -9.71 -5.61
N GLU A 66 6.84 -10.07 -4.76
CA GLU A 66 7.84 -11.11 -5.06
C GLU A 66 7.28 -12.55 -5.01
N GLY A 67 6.01 -12.73 -4.61
CA GLY A 67 5.27 -14.00 -4.77
C GLY A 67 5.69 -15.17 -3.87
N GLY A 68 6.56 -14.98 -2.88
CA GLY A 68 7.02 -16.08 -2.01
C GLY A 68 8.25 -15.73 -1.18
N PRO A 69 8.61 -16.55 -0.17
CA PRO A 69 9.43 -16.15 0.97
C PRO A 69 10.76 -15.57 0.51
N VAL A 70 11.05 -14.36 0.99
CA VAL A 70 12.33 -13.68 0.88
C VAL A 70 13.42 -14.70 1.22
N ARG A 71 14.14 -15.20 0.21
CA ARG A 71 15.33 -16.02 0.45
C ARG A 71 16.45 -15.07 0.81
N PRO A 72 16.98 -15.10 2.04
CA PRO A 72 18.19 -14.36 2.34
C PRO A 72 19.34 -14.97 1.52
N LYS A 73 20.10 -14.10 0.86
CA LYS A 73 21.41 -14.42 0.30
C LYS A 73 22.44 -14.59 1.42
#